data_AF-A0A2P5DV24-F1
#
_entry.id   AF-A0A2P5DV24-F1
#
_cell.length_a   1.000
_cell.length_b   1.000
_cell.length_c   1.000
_cell.angle_alpha   90.00
_cell.angle_beta   90.00
_cell.angle_gamma   90.00
#
_symmetry.space_group_name_H-M   'P 1'
#
loop_
_entity.id
_entity.type
_entity.pdbx_description
1 polymer ?
#
loop_
_entity_poly.entity_id
_entity_poly.type
_entity_poly.pdbx_seq_one_letter_code
_entity_poly.pdbx_strand_id
1 'polypeptide(L)'
;MSGTNTLSTQAVKKDKKRARNEDPFVDILNDSVNKFGNMQVVANDNIRRLDYYFKFETDSAARKMKVFGELKRIHGLTNDERVKLGQLFIQNQTNTDYFFTVDDEFKLVFLMQLLR
;
A
#
# COMPACT_ATOMS: atom_id res chain seq x y z
N MET A 1 -38.22 12.47 -72.40
CA MET A 1 -39.08 11.82 -71.39
C MET A 1 -38.18 11.07 -70.44
N SER A 2 -38.39 11.26 -69.14
CA SER A 2 -37.88 10.51 -67.97
C SER A 2 -36.36 10.43 -67.81
N GLY A 3 -35.74 10.85 -66.70
CA GLY A 3 -36.23 11.04 -65.34
C GLY A 3 -35.15 10.47 -64.42
N THR A 4 -34.50 11.34 -63.65
CA THR A 4 -33.53 11.02 -62.59
C THR A 4 -34.06 9.97 -61.62
N ASN A 5 -33.18 9.14 -61.04
CA ASN A 5 -33.14 8.87 -59.59
C ASN A 5 -31.90 8.01 -59.21
N THR A 6 -31.01 8.62 -58.42
CA THR A 6 -30.05 7.99 -57.53
C THR A 6 -30.78 7.15 -56.49
N LEU A 7 -30.36 5.89 -56.27
CA LEU A 7 -30.73 5.15 -55.06
C LEU A 7 -29.50 4.49 -54.42
N SER A 8 -29.03 5.19 -53.39
CA SER A 8 -28.22 4.65 -52.30
C SER A 8 -28.88 3.39 -51.74
N THR A 9 -28.18 2.25 -51.75
CA THR A 9 -28.59 1.08 -50.97
C THR A 9 -27.53 0.78 -49.93
N GLN A 10 -27.71 1.46 -48.80
CA GLN A 10 -27.32 1.15 -47.44
C GLN A 10 -26.34 -0.01 -47.24
N ALA A 11 -25.15 0.35 -46.72
CA ALA A 11 -24.37 -0.53 -45.87
C ALA A 11 -25.23 -1.04 -44.72
N VAL A 12 -25.72 -2.28 -44.83
CA VAL A 12 -26.32 -3.01 -43.72
C VAL A 12 -25.19 -3.27 -42.73
N LYS A 13 -25.03 -2.36 -41.77
CA LYS A 13 -24.34 -2.65 -40.51
C LYS A 13 -25.11 -3.80 -39.87
N LYS A 14 -24.62 -5.03 -40.08
CA LYS A 14 -24.98 -6.18 -39.26
C LYS A 14 -24.53 -5.83 -37.85
N ASP A 15 -25.42 -5.27 -37.06
CA ASP A 15 -25.31 -5.25 -35.62
C ASP A 15 -25.12 -6.70 -35.18
N LYS A 16 -23.88 -7.03 -34.84
CA LYS A 16 -23.48 -8.33 -34.34
C LYS A 16 -24.07 -8.45 -32.94
N LYS A 17 -25.37 -8.77 -32.85
CA LYS A 17 -25.99 -9.24 -31.61
C LYS A 17 -25.20 -10.47 -31.19
N ARG A 18 -24.39 -10.29 -30.13
CA ARG A 18 -23.69 -11.36 -29.44
C ARG A 18 -24.79 -12.37 -29.06
N ALA A 19 -24.79 -13.55 -29.69
CA ALA A 19 -25.69 -14.61 -29.29
C ALA A 19 -25.44 -14.87 -27.80
N ARG A 20 -26.46 -14.64 -26.95
CA ARG A 20 -26.44 -15.14 -25.58
C ARG A 20 -26.44 -16.66 -25.71
N ASN A 21 -25.42 -17.33 -25.17
CA ASN A 21 -25.52 -18.78 -24.95
C ASN A 21 -26.61 -18.95 -23.90
N GLU A 22 -27.77 -19.46 -24.29
CA GLU A 22 -28.92 -19.70 -23.41
C GLU A 22 -28.81 -21.04 -22.66
N ASP A 23 -27.59 -21.55 -22.45
CA ASP A 23 -27.36 -22.77 -21.68
C ASP A 23 -27.17 -22.39 -20.20
N PRO A 24 -28.14 -22.74 -19.32
CA PRO A 24 -28.07 -22.42 -17.90
C PRO A 24 -26.81 -22.99 -17.22
N PHE A 25 -26.27 -24.10 -17.72
CA PHE A 25 -25.01 -24.66 -17.19
C PHE A 25 -23.81 -23.77 -17.50
N VAL A 26 -23.77 -23.17 -18.69
CA VAL A 26 -22.70 -22.23 -19.07
C VAL A 26 -22.77 -20.97 -18.23
N ASP A 27 -23.99 -20.47 -17.94
CA ASP A 27 -24.18 -19.30 -17.08
C ASP A 27 -23.73 -19.58 -15.63
N ILE A 28 -24.10 -20.74 -15.07
CA ILE A 28 -23.68 -21.14 -13.72
C ILE A 28 -22.16 -21.31 -13.63
N LEU A 29 -21.53 -21.90 -14.65
CA LEU A 29 -20.08 -22.04 -14.71
C LEU A 29 -19.39 -20.67 -14.79
N ASN A 30 -19.92 -19.76 -15.62
CA ASN A 30 -19.39 -18.42 -15.76
C ASN A 30 -19.50 -17.64 -14.44
N ASP A 31 -20.66 -17.71 -13.76
CA ASP A 31 -20.86 -17.09 -12.45
C ASP A 31 -19.90 -17.66 -11.39
N SER A 32 -19.69 -18.97 -11.41
CA SER A 32 -18.76 -19.64 -10.49
C SER A 32 -17.32 -19.20 -10.72
N VAL A 33 -16.87 -19.13 -11.98
CA VAL A 33 -15.54 -18.65 -12.35
C VAL A 33 -15.37 -17.18 -11.97
N ASN A 34 -16.36 -16.34 -12.22
CA ASN A 34 -16.33 -14.93 -11.85
C ASN A 34 -16.24 -14.75 -10.33
N LYS A 35 -17.02 -15.52 -9.57
CA LYS A 35 -16.98 -15.50 -8.10
C LYS A 35 -15.62 -15.93 -7.58
N PHE A 36 -15.04 -16.99 -8.14
CA PHE A 36 -13.70 -17.45 -7.77
C PHE A 36 -12.64 -16.40 -8.10
N GLY A 37 -12.69 -15.80 -9.29
CA GLY A 37 -11.77 -14.73 -9.69
C GLY A 37 -11.85 -13.53 -8.73
N ASN A 38 -13.05 -13.11 -8.36
CA ASN A 38 -13.25 -12.05 -7.38
C ASN A 38 -12.67 -12.40 -5.99
N MET A 39 -12.90 -13.63 -5.52
CA MET A 39 -12.30 -14.11 -4.27
C MET A 39 -10.77 -14.10 -4.34
N GLN A 40 -10.18 -14.51 -5.46
CA GLN A 40 -8.74 -14.51 -5.64
C GLN A 40 -8.16 -13.09 -5.60
N VAL A 41 -8.82 -12.11 -6.24
CA VAL A 41 -8.39 -10.69 -6.20
C VAL A 41 -8.41 -10.18 -4.77
N VAL A 42 -9.50 -10.40 -4.03
CA VAL A 42 -9.63 -9.99 -2.62
C VAL A 42 -8.58 -10.67 -1.74
N ALA A 43 -8.35 -11.98 -1.94
CA ALA A 43 -7.33 -12.72 -1.20
C ALA A 43 -5.93 -12.15 -1.46
N ASN A 44 -5.59 -11.83 -2.72
CA ASN A 44 -4.30 -11.26 -3.08
C ASN A 44 -4.11 -9.86 -2.48
N ASP A 45 -5.14 -9.02 -2.49
CA ASP A 45 -5.08 -7.69 -1.86
C ASP A 45 -4.89 -7.79 -0.34
N ASN A 46 -5.53 -8.77 0.31
CA ASN A 46 -5.33 -9.03 1.74
C ASN A 46 -3.89 -9.51 2.02
N ILE A 47 -3.35 -10.42 1.20
CA ILE A 47 -1.96 -10.87 1.32
C ILE A 47 -0.99 -9.69 1.19
N ARG A 48 -1.21 -8.80 0.21
CA ARG A 48 -0.36 -7.61 0.02
C ARG A 48 -0.40 -6.69 1.24
N ARG A 49 -1.57 -6.51 1.86
CA ARG A 49 -1.70 -5.72 3.10
C ARG A 49 -0.95 -6.36 4.27
N LEU A 50 -1.05 -7.68 4.42
CA LEU A 50 -0.32 -8.42 5.46
C LEU A 50 1.20 -8.31 5.28
N ASP A 51 1.69 -8.48 4.05
CA ASP A 51 3.11 -8.31 3.73
C ASP A 51 3.61 -6.91 4.09
N TYR A 52 2.83 -5.87 3.74
CA TYR A 52 3.13 -4.50 4.13
C TYR A 52 3.23 -4.32 5.65
N TYR A 53 2.29 -4.88 6.42
CA TYR A 53 2.33 -4.78 7.89
C TYR A 53 3.51 -5.53 8.50
N PHE A 54 3.83 -6.73 8.01
CA PHE A 54 4.99 -7.48 8.49
C PHE A 54 6.29 -6.75 8.22
N LYS A 55 6.42 -6.16 7.02
CA LYS A 55 7.59 -5.36 6.67
C LYS A 55 7.70 -4.13 7.56
N PHE A 56 6.59 -3.40 7.75
CA PHE A 56 6.55 -2.23 8.64
C PHE A 56 6.98 -2.59 10.07
N GLU A 57 6.45 -3.69 10.62
CA GLU A 57 6.80 -4.13 11.98
C GLU A 57 8.25 -4.59 12.09
N THR A 58 8.76 -5.29 11.07
CA THR A 58 10.16 -5.72 11.01
C THR A 58 11.10 -4.53 10.98
N ASP A 59 10.82 -3.54 10.12
CA ASP A 59 11.61 -2.32 10.00
C ASP A 59 11.57 -1.50 11.30
N SER A 60 10.40 -1.43 11.94
CA SER A 60 10.18 -0.81 13.25
C SER A 60 11.03 -1.48 14.34
N ALA A 61 10.97 -2.80 14.45
CA ALA A 61 11.77 -3.56 15.41
C ALA A 61 13.28 -3.36 15.18
N ALA A 62 13.73 -3.40 13.91
CA ALA A 62 15.12 -3.17 13.55
C ALA A 62 15.60 -1.76 13.95
N ARG A 63 14.75 -0.73 13.81
CA ARG A 63 15.04 0.63 14.30
C ARG A 63 15.14 0.67 15.82
N LYS A 64 14.18 0.09 16.55
CA LYS A 64 14.20 0.04 18.02
C LYS A 64 15.46 -0.61 18.57
N MET A 65 15.93 -1.70 17.95
CA MET A 65 17.18 -2.36 18.33
C MET A 65 18.42 -1.48 18.14
N LYS A 66 18.38 -0.53 17.21
CA LYS A 66 19.50 0.39 16.90
C LYS A 66 19.48 1.68 17.73
N VAL A 67 18.35 2.05 18.35
CA VAL A 67 18.18 3.33 19.08
C VAL A 67 19.33 3.60 20.05
N PHE A 68 19.65 2.66 20.94
CA PHE A 68 20.71 2.87 21.93
C PHE A 68 22.11 2.96 21.31
N GLY A 69 22.34 2.32 20.15
CA GLY A 69 23.58 2.47 19.40
C GLY A 69 23.73 3.90 18.88
N GLU A 70 22.68 4.45 18.30
CA GLU A 70 22.67 5.82 17.77
C GLU A 70 22.74 6.88 18.88
N LEU A 71 22.01 6.69 19.99
CA LEU A 71 22.07 7.59 21.15
C LEU A 71 23.47 7.67 21.78
N LYS A 72 24.26 6.60 21.69
CA LYS A 72 25.66 6.60 22.17
C LYS A 72 26.60 7.39 21.26
N ARG A 73 26.28 7.53 19.97
CA ARG A 73 27.08 8.29 18.99
C ARG A 73 26.85 9.79 19.09
N ILE A 74 25.75 10.22 19.70
CA ILE A 74 25.42 11.62 19.89
C ILE A 74 26.16 12.16 21.13
N HIS A 75 26.98 13.18 20.89
CA HIS A 75 27.67 13.93 21.94
C HIS A 75 26.71 14.90 22.64
N GLY A 76 26.97 15.20 23.91
CA GLY A 76 26.15 16.14 24.71
C GLY A 76 25.01 15.50 25.51
N LEU A 77 24.84 14.18 25.46
CA LEU A 77 23.89 13.44 26.29
C LEU A 77 24.61 12.70 27.44
N THR A 78 24.04 12.79 28.63
CA THR A 78 24.37 11.94 29.77
C THR A 78 23.79 10.53 29.61
N ASN A 79 24.27 9.58 30.41
CA ASN A 79 23.74 8.21 30.36
C ASN A 79 22.27 8.14 30.81
N ASP A 80 21.87 8.95 31.79
CA ASP A 80 20.49 8.98 32.28
C ASP A 80 19.54 9.52 31.21
N GLU A 81 19.95 10.57 30.49
CA GLU A 81 19.19 11.10 29.35
C GLU A 81 19.07 10.07 28.23
N ARG A 82 20.14 9.33 27.92
CA ARG A 82 20.09 8.24 26.94
C ARG A 82 19.10 7.16 27.33
N VAL A 83 19.06 6.76 28.61
CA VAL A 83 18.10 5.77 29.11
C VAL A 83 16.67 6.29 28.98
N LYS A 84 16.40 7.54 29.40
CA LYS A 84 15.08 8.16 29.28
C LYS A 84 14.61 8.27 27.82
N LEU A 85 15.48 8.76 26.93
CA LEU A 85 15.19 8.86 25.50
C LEU A 85 14.94 7.48 24.87
N GLY A 86 15.76 6.49 25.22
CA GLY A 86 15.56 5.11 24.74
C GLY A 86 14.19 4.57 25.14
N GLN A 87 13.75 4.82 26.37
CA GLN A 87 12.40 4.44 26.81
C GLN A 87 11.31 5.18 26.01
N LEU A 88 11.45 6.50 25.81
CA LEU A 88 10.51 7.29 25.01
C LEU A 88 10.40 6.78 23.57
N PHE A 89 11.51 6.39 22.95
CA PHE A 89 11.50 5.84 21.59
C PHE A 89 10.83 4.47 21.51
N ILE A 90 11.13 3.56 22.44
CA ILE A 90 10.50 2.23 22.46
C ILE A 90 8.97 2.36 22.59
N GLN A 91 8.49 3.34 23.36
CA GLN A 91 7.07 3.60 23.59
C GLN A 91 6.38 4.37 22.45
N ASN A 92 7.13 5.17 21.68
CA ASN A 92 6.57 6.02 20.63
C ASN A 92 7.25 5.75 19.27
N GLN A 93 6.52 5.04 18.40
CA GLN A 93 7.00 4.69 17.06
C GLN A 93 7.26 5.92 16.19
N THR A 94 6.40 6.93 16.23
CA THR A 94 6.54 8.15 15.44
C THR A 94 7.82 8.90 15.80
N ASN A 95 8.14 9.00 17.08
CA ASN A 95 9.40 9.59 17.53
C ASN A 95 10.60 8.78 17.05
N THR A 96 10.52 7.44 17.11
CA THR A 96 11.58 6.56 16.62
C THR A 96 11.79 6.74 15.13
N ASP A 97 10.72 6.72 14.34
CA ASP A 97 10.79 6.90 12.90
C ASP A 97 11.39 8.26 12.56
N TYR A 98 10.89 9.34 13.20
CA TYR A 98 11.42 10.68 12.99
C TYR A 98 12.91 10.77 13.33
N PHE A 99 13.34 10.22 14.47
CA PHE A 99 14.75 10.16 14.87
C PHE A 99 15.66 9.54 13.82
N PHE A 100 15.20 8.49 13.13
CA PHE A 100 15.96 7.83 12.05
C PHE A 100 15.88 8.55 10.70
N THR A 101 15.01 9.56 10.55
CA THR A 101 14.94 10.41 9.35
C THR A 101 15.62 11.76 9.49
N VAL A 102 15.79 12.24 10.71
CA VAL A 102 16.42 13.53 11.00
C VAL A 102 17.93 13.45 10.75
N ASP A 103 18.47 14.47 10.09
CA ASP A 103 19.91 14.62 9.86
C ASP A 103 20.67 14.70 11.20
N ASP A 104 21.89 14.16 11.23
CA ASP A 104 22.73 14.12 12.43
C ASP A 104 22.94 15.51 13.06
N GLU A 105 22.98 16.58 12.26
CA GLU A 105 23.11 17.97 12.74
C GLU A 105 21.95 18.38 13.69
N PHE A 106 20.73 17.90 13.43
CA PHE A 106 19.53 18.32 14.16
C PHE A 106 19.11 17.33 15.26
N LYS A 107 19.73 16.14 15.32
CA LYS A 107 19.35 15.09 16.28
C LYS A 107 19.44 15.56 17.72
N LEU A 108 20.51 16.24 18.13
CA LEU A 108 20.66 16.67 19.52
C LEU A 108 19.54 17.65 19.94
N VAL A 109 19.19 18.60 19.08
CA VAL A 109 18.11 19.56 19.35
C VAL A 109 16.77 18.85 19.52
N PHE A 110 16.46 17.92 18.62
CA PHE A 110 15.25 17.10 18.71
C PHE A 110 15.20 16.28 20.01
N LEU A 111 16.30 15.62 20.39
CA LEU A 111 16.38 14.85 21.63
C LEU A 111 16.19 15.73 22.87
N MET A 112 16.76 16.92 22.87
CA MET A 112 16.57 17.89 23.96
C MET A 112 15.13 18.36 24.08
N GLN A 113 14.37 18.44 22.98
CA GLN A 113 12.94 18.75 23.01
C GLN A 113 12.12 17.61 23.63
N LEU A 114 12.50 16.36 23.40
CA LEU A 114 11.83 15.19 23.97
C LEU A 114 12.06 15.01 25.48
N LEU A 115 13.13 15.59 26.01
CA LEU A 115 13.48 15.53 27.44
C LEU A 115 12.86 16.64 28.29
N ARG A 116 12.19 17.62 27.65
CA ARG A 116 11.53 18.74 28.32
C ARG A 116 10.14 18.40 28.83
#